data_AF-A0A7C4WWD4-F1
#
_entry.id   AF-A0A7C4WWD4-F1
#
_cell.length_a   1.000
_cell.length_b   1.000
_cell.length_c   1.000
_cell.angle_alpha   90.00
_cell.angle_beta   90.00
_cell.angle_gamma   90.00
#
_symmetry.space_group_name_H-M   'P 1'
#
loop_
_entity.id
_entity.type
_entity.pdbx_description
1 polymer ?
#
loop_
_entity_poly.entity_id
_entity_poly.type
_entity_poly.pdbx_seq_one_letter_code
_entity_poly.pdbx_strand_id
1 'polypeptide(L)'
;MGLHPLLSDILERQLRSLRRIRLGMLIFSVAVVAAGFFLPEGASVGAADDVALASIGLGVTAAAMLAASRWVTRCFSDPARVVRAGAEELRGYGLPERLDLGIGRQAVYLTRVSAGWVLGWGMVASVGVLGLLCRWLGSPMWAAALFGAGSIVFLLWFRVPDDEVRIRVGNLGGGG
;
A
#
# COMPACT_ATOMS: atom_id res chain seq x y z
N MET A 1 -11.61 19.69 -20.10
CA MET A 1 -10.17 19.60 -20.42
C MET A 1 -9.64 18.30 -19.84
N GLY A 2 -8.98 17.50 -20.68
CA GLY A 2 -8.74 16.08 -20.42
C GLY A 2 -7.29 15.76 -20.08
N LEU A 3 -7.07 14.54 -19.62
CA LEU A 3 -5.75 13.95 -19.45
C LEU A 3 -4.97 14.02 -20.77
N HIS A 4 -3.71 14.46 -20.75
CA HIS A 4 -2.90 14.51 -21.96
C HIS A 4 -2.77 13.09 -22.56
N PRO A 5 -2.85 12.89 -23.90
CA PRO A 5 -2.85 11.55 -24.52
C PRO A 5 -1.65 10.68 -24.14
N LEU A 6 -0.47 11.29 -24.00
CA LEU A 6 0.72 10.57 -23.51
C LEU A 6 0.58 10.12 -22.05
N LEU A 7 -0.10 10.92 -21.22
CA LEU A 7 -0.32 10.61 -19.81
C LEU A 7 -1.49 9.64 -19.60
N SER A 8 -2.47 9.57 -20.51
CA SER A 8 -3.49 8.51 -20.46
C SER A 8 -2.87 7.14 -20.67
N ASP A 9 -1.97 7.01 -21.63
CA ASP A 9 -1.26 5.74 -21.87
C ASP A 9 -0.37 5.35 -20.68
N ILE A 10 0.34 6.31 -20.10
CA ILE A 10 1.18 6.08 -18.91
C ILE A 10 0.32 5.69 -17.71
N LEU A 11 -0.78 6.41 -17.45
CA LEU A 11 -1.71 6.10 -16.37
C LEU A 11 -2.27 4.69 -16.52
N GLU A 12 -2.70 4.29 -17.72
CA GLU A 12 -3.22 2.94 -17.95
C GLU A 12 -2.19 1.83 -17.75
N ARG A 13 -0.93 2.08 -18.15
CA ARG A 13 0.17 1.16 -17.86
C ARG A 13 0.45 1.07 -16.36
N GLN A 14 0.45 2.20 -15.66
CA GLN A 14 0.66 2.25 -14.20
C GLN A 14 -0.48 1.56 -13.45
N LEU A 15 -1.75 1.81 -13.79
CA LEU A 15 -2.88 1.12 -13.15
C LEU A 15 -2.83 -0.38 -13.39
N ARG A 16 -2.48 -0.83 -14.61
CA ARG A 16 -2.25 -2.26 -14.88
C ARG A 16 -1.11 -2.83 -14.04
N SER A 17 0.00 -2.11 -13.92
CA SER A 17 1.13 -2.52 -13.08
C SER A 17 0.72 -2.62 -11.61
N LEU A 18 0.03 -1.60 -11.08
CA LEU A 18 -0.49 -1.59 -9.71
C LEU A 18 -1.43 -2.75 -9.43
N ARG A 19 -2.34 -3.08 -10.36
CA ARG A 19 -3.21 -4.26 -10.24
C ARG A 19 -2.40 -5.56 -10.17
N ARG A 20 -1.32 -5.69 -10.95
CA ARG A 20 -0.42 -6.86 -10.90
C ARG A 20 0.35 -6.93 -9.57
N ILE A 21 0.87 -5.80 -9.10
CA ILE A 21 1.57 -5.72 -7.81
C ILE A 21 0.64 -6.13 -6.68
N ARG A 22 -0.59 -5.58 -6.64
CA ARG A 22 -1.59 -5.96 -5.64
C ARG A 22 -1.92 -7.45 -5.71
N LEU A 23 -2.09 -8.00 -6.91
CA LEU A 23 -2.34 -9.43 -7.08
C LEU A 23 -1.16 -10.26 -6.55
N GLY A 24 0.07 -9.86 -6.84
CA GLY A 24 1.27 -10.50 -6.28
C GLY A 24 1.30 -10.45 -4.75
N MET A 25 0.98 -9.31 -4.14
CA MET A 25 0.88 -9.16 -2.69
C MET A 25 -0.25 -10.01 -2.09
N LEU A 26 -1.39 -10.12 -2.79
CA LEU A 26 -2.50 -10.97 -2.36
C LEU A 26 -2.09 -12.45 -2.37
N ILE A 27 -1.46 -12.91 -3.45
CA ILE A 27 -0.94 -14.28 -3.57
C ILE A 27 0.09 -14.54 -2.47
N PHE A 28 1.00 -13.59 -2.23
CA PHE A 28 1.98 -13.66 -1.15
C PHE A 28 1.30 -13.78 0.22
N SER A 29 0.32 -12.93 0.53
CA SER A 29 -0.42 -13.01 1.80
C SER A 29 -1.13 -14.36 1.96
N VAL A 30 -1.76 -14.90 0.90
CA VAL A 30 -2.38 -16.23 0.93
C VAL A 30 -1.33 -17.32 1.20
N ALA A 31 -0.17 -17.26 0.55
CA ALA A 31 0.93 -18.20 0.78
C ALA A 31 1.47 -18.13 2.21
N VAL A 32 1.62 -16.93 2.78
CA VAL A 32 2.02 -16.73 4.18
C VAL A 32 1.00 -17.36 5.14
N VAL A 33 -0.30 -17.15 4.88
CA VAL A 33 -1.36 -17.79 5.65
C VAL A 33 -1.26 -19.31 5.57
N ALA A 34 -1.17 -19.87 4.36
CA ALA A 34 -1.03 -21.30 4.14
C ALA A 34 0.20 -21.87 4.86
N ALA A 35 1.34 -21.18 4.83
CA ALA A 35 2.55 -21.59 5.54
C ALA A 35 2.31 -21.72 7.06
N GLY A 36 1.49 -20.85 7.65
CA GLY A 36 1.09 -20.93 9.06
C GLY A 36 0.33 -22.21 9.43
N PHE A 37 -0.39 -22.84 8.49
CA PHE A 37 -1.06 -24.13 8.70
C PHE A 37 -0.08 -25.30 8.73
N PHE A 38 1.03 -25.20 8.00
CA PHE A 38 2.05 -26.26 7.92
C PHE A 38 3.10 -26.17 9.04
N LEU A 39 3.12 -25.09 9.83
CA LEU A 39 3.99 -24.99 10.99
C LEU A 39 3.49 -25.92 12.12
N PRO A 40 4.35 -26.80 12.67
CA PRO A 40 3.97 -27.70 13.75
C PRO A 40 3.69 -26.94 15.05
N GLU A 41 2.72 -27.43 15.83
CA GLU A 41 2.49 -26.97 17.20
C GLU A 41 3.72 -27.31 18.06
N GLY A 42 4.34 -26.31 18.68
CA GLY A 42 5.49 -26.52 19.57
C GLY A 42 6.87 -26.17 18.99
N ALA A 43 6.98 -25.59 17.79
CA ALA A 43 8.23 -24.96 17.31
C ALA A 43 8.55 -23.62 18.00
N SER A 44 8.19 -23.48 19.29
CA SER A 44 8.30 -22.25 20.06
C SER A 44 9.74 -22.03 20.52
N VAL A 45 10.39 -21.03 19.94
CA VAL A 45 11.63 -20.48 20.50
C VAL A 45 11.24 -19.50 21.61
N GLY A 46 11.02 -20.00 22.84
CA GLY A 46 11.01 -19.17 24.05
C GLY A 46 9.68 -19.09 24.83
N ALA A 47 9.77 -19.58 26.08
CA ALA A 47 9.00 -19.31 27.31
C ALA A 47 7.49 -18.97 27.25
N ALA A 48 6.73 -19.86 27.91
CA ALA A 48 5.28 -19.93 27.96
C ALA A 48 4.55 -18.85 28.80
N ASP A 49 5.24 -17.91 29.45
CA ASP A 49 4.59 -17.05 30.44
C ASP A 49 4.04 -15.72 29.89
N ASP A 50 4.52 -15.23 28.74
CA ASP A 50 4.12 -13.93 28.17
C ASP A 50 3.50 -13.99 26.76
N VAL A 51 3.07 -15.18 26.30
CA VAL A 51 2.46 -15.36 24.97
C VAL A 51 1.24 -14.45 24.77
N ALA A 52 0.47 -14.20 25.83
CA ALA A 52 -0.66 -13.27 25.81
C ALA A 52 -0.22 -11.81 25.58
N LEU A 53 0.81 -11.34 26.30
CA LEU A 53 1.36 -10.00 26.15
C LEU A 53 1.99 -9.79 24.77
N ALA A 54 2.73 -10.77 24.27
CA ALA A 54 3.30 -10.75 22.91
C ALA A 54 2.20 -10.70 21.84
N SER A 55 1.13 -11.50 22.01
CA SER A 55 -0.02 -11.51 21.08
C SER A 55 -0.77 -10.17 21.08
N ILE A 56 -0.93 -9.54 22.25
CA ILE A 56 -1.53 -8.20 22.37
C ILE A 56 -0.65 -7.16 21.69
N GLY A 57 0.67 -7.18 21.92
CA GLY A 57 1.62 -6.25 21.28
C GLY A 57 1.62 -6.38 19.76
N LEU A 58 1.57 -7.61 19.23
CA LEU A 58 1.45 -7.89 17.80
C LEU A 58 0.10 -7.44 17.25
N GLY A 59 -0.98 -7.60 18.01
CA GLY A 59 -2.32 -7.09 17.69
C GLY A 59 -2.35 -5.57 17.55
N VAL A 60 -1.78 -4.85 18.53
CA VAL A 60 -1.67 -3.38 18.50
C VAL A 60 -0.82 -2.94 17.31
N THR A 61 0.29 -3.62 17.05
CA THR A 61 1.18 -3.33 15.91
C THR A 61 0.45 -3.52 14.59
N ALA A 62 -0.28 -4.62 14.43
CA ALA A 62 -1.08 -4.87 13.23
C ALA A 62 -2.15 -3.78 13.03
N ALA A 63 -2.88 -3.41 14.07
CA ALA A 63 -3.87 -2.33 14.01
C ALA A 63 -3.22 -0.99 13.61
N ALA A 64 -2.05 -0.67 14.18
CA ALA A 64 -1.29 0.53 13.85
C ALA A 64 -0.82 0.51 12.38
N MET A 65 -0.37 -0.63 11.86
CA MET A 65 0.03 -0.77 10.45
C MET A 65 -1.14 -0.60 9.49
N LEU A 66 -2.32 -1.12 9.82
CA LEU A 66 -3.54 -0.93 9.02
C LEU A 66 -3.99 0.54 9.02
N ALA A 67 -3.94 1.22 10.18
CA ALA A 67 -4.22 2.64 10.28
C ALA A 67 -3.20 3.49 9.51
N ALA A 68 -1.91 3.18 9.66
CA ALA A 68 -0.81 3.86 8.97
C ALA A 68 -0.88 3.66 7.45
N SER A 69 -1.23 2.46 6.96
CA SER A 69 -1.43 2.19 5.54
C SER A 69 -2.44 3.16 4.92
N ARG A 70 -3.57 3.38 5.61
CA ARG A 70 -4.60 4.31 5.16
C ARG A 70 -4.14 5.76 5.22
N TRP A 71 -3.40 6.13 6.25
CA TRP A 71 -2.83 7.47 6.40
C TRP A 71 -1.79 7.77 5.31
N VAL A 72 -0.83 6.87 5.09
CA VAL A 72 0.19 6.96 4.03
C VAL A 72 -0.47 7.13 2.67
N THR A 73 -1.44 6.26 2.33
CA THR A 73 -2.12 6.33 1.04
C THR A 73 -2.82 7.68 0.84
N ARG A 74 -3.45 8.22 1.88
CA ARG A 74 -4.07 9.56 1.84
C ARG A 74 -3.04 10.67 1.69
N CYS A 75 -1.96 10.64 2.46
CA CYS A 75 -0.91 11.67 2.41
C CYS A 75 -0.21 11.73 1.04
N PHE A 76 -0.03 10.57 0.40
CA PHE A 76 0.59 10.49 -0.92
C PHE A 76 -0.40 10.78 -2.07
N SER A 77 -1.70 10.60 -1.84
CA SER A 77 -2.75 10.85 -2.84
C SER A 77 -3.37 12.25 -2.77
N ASP A 78 -2.87 13.13 -1.91
CA ASP A 78 -3.36 14.51 -1.74
C ASP A 78 -2.89 15.41 -2.91
N PRO A 79 -3.79 15.83 -3.82
CA PRO A 79 -3.43 16.68 -4.95
C PRO A 79 -2.96 18.07 -4.51
N ALA A 80 -3.38 18.57 -3.35
CA ALA A 80 -3.00 19.89 -2.87
C ALA A 80 -1.48 19.99 -2.59
N ARG A 81 -0.81 18.87 -2.33
CA ARG A 81 0.65 18.82 -2.17
C ARG A 81 1.42 18.92 -3.49
N VAL A 82 0.78 18.66 -4.63
CA VAL A 82 1.41 18.78 -5.96
C VAL A 82 1.05 20.11 -6.62
N VAL A 83 -0.15 20.64 -6.35
CA VAL A 83 -0.54 21.98 -6.81
C VAL A 83 0.29 23.07 -6.12
N ARG A 84 0.59 22.91 -4.83
CA ARG A 84 1.43 23.84 -4.06
C ARG A 84 2.92 23.69 -4.31
N ALA A 85 3.34 22.52 -4.81
CA ALA A 85 4.71 22.24 -5.23
C ALA A 85 5.01 23.05 -6.50
N GLY A 86 5.65 24.20 -6.36
CA GLY A 86 6.04 25.06 -7.48
C GLY A 86 7.04 24.40 -8.45
N ALA A 87 7.48 25.16 -9.44
CA ALA A 87 8.46 24.73 -10.45
C ALA A 87 9.78 24.22 -9.84
N GLU A 88 10.18 24.70 -8.65
CA GLU A 88 11.38 24.25 -7.95
C GLU A 88 11.28 22.83 -7.38
N GLU A 89 10.12 22.43 -6.83
CA GLU A 89 9.95 21.04 -6.39
C GLU A 89 9.86 20.09 -7.60
N LEU A 90 9.27 20.52 -8.73
CA LEU A 90 9.27 19.76 -9.98
C LEU A 90 10.71 19.50 -10.50
N ARG A 91 11.62 20.48 -10.34
CA ARG A 91 13.05 20.27 -10.62
C ARG A 91 13.69 19.24 -9.68
N GLY A 92 13.30 19.21 -8.41
CA GLY A 92 13.74 18.20 -7.44
C GLY A 92 13.31 16.76 -7.81
N TYR A 93 12.22 16.60 -8.57
CA TYR A 93 11.81 15.31 -9.15
C TYR A 93 12.54 14.96 -10.47
N GLY A 94 13.50 15.78 -10.91
CA GLY A 94 14.29 15.55 -12.13
C GLY A 94 13.52 15.79 -13.43
N LEU A 95 12.43 16.56 -13.40
CA LEU A 95 11.67 16.88 -14.60
C LEU A 95 12.43 17.86 -15.50
N PRO A 96 12.37 17.71 -16.84
CA PRO A 96 12.98 18.65 -17.78
C PRO A 96 12.40 20.06 -17.61
N GLU A 97 13.25 21.09 -17.61
CA GLU A 97 12.81 22.49 -17.47
C GLU A 97 11.89 22.99 -18.59
N ARG A 98 11.86 22.27 -19.72
CA ARG A 98 11.02 22.58 -20.89
C ARG A 98 9.64 21.92 -20.86
N LEU A 99 9.34 21.13 -19.84
CA LEU A 99 8.06 20.44 -19.75
C LEU A 99 6.97 21.41 -19.28
N ASP A 100 5.78 21.33 -19.89
CA ASP A 100 4.61 22.04 -19.40
C ASP A 100 4.33 21.68 -17.93
N LEU A 101 4.15 22.71 -17.10
CA LEU A 101 3.89 22.59 -15.66
C LEU A 101 2.66 21.72 -15.38
N GLY A 102 1.63 21.76 -16.24
CA GLY A 102 0.46 20.90 -16.13
C GLY A 102 0.80 19.42 -16.27
N ILE A 103 1.58 19.07 -17.30
CA ILE A 103 2.05 17.69 -17.56
C ILE A 103 2.99 17.22 -16.44
N GLY A 104 3.90 18.08 -15.98
CA GLY A 104 4.83 17.78 -14.89
C GLY A 104 4.11 17.47 -13.58
N ARG A 105 3.11 18.27 -13.20
CA ARG A 105 2.26 18.04 -12.02
C ARG A 105 1.51 16.71 -12.12
N GLN A 106 0.94 16.41 -13.29
CA GLN A 106 0.26 15.13 -13.52
C GLN A 106 1.21 13.94 -13.33
N ALA A 107 2.42 14.00 -13.89
CA ALA A 107 3.41 12.92 -13.77
C ALA A 107 3.90 12.71 -12.32
N VAL A 108 4.18 13.79 -11.58
CA VAL A 108 4.58 13.69 -10.16
C VAL A 108 3.45 13.15 -9.30
N TYR A 109 2.22 13.62 -9.51
CA TYR A 109 1.06 13.12 -8.78
C TYR A 109 0.87 11.61 -8.99
N LEU A 110 0.94 11.13 -10.23
CA LEU A 110 0.86 9.70 -10.55
C LEU A 110 1.93 8.86 -9.83
N THR A 111 3.17 9.36 -9.80
CA THR A 111 4.29 8.69 -9.13
C THR A 111 4.07 8.63 -7.61
N ARG A 112 3.58 9.71 -7.00
CA ARG A 112 3.28 9.74 -5.56
C ARG A 112 2.12 8.83 -5.20
N VAL A 113 1.05 8.85 -5.98
CA VAL A 113 -0.11 7.99 -5.79
C VAL A 113 0.32 6.53 -5.86
N SER A 114 1.03 6.13 -6.91
CA SER A 114 1.50 4.75 -7.06
C SER A 114 2.42 4.30 -5.90
N ALA A 115 3.36 5.15 -5.47
CA ALA A 115 4.19 4.87 -4.29
C ALA A 115 3.35 4.71 -3.01
N GLY A 116 2.39 5.60 -2.78
CA GLY A 116 1.48 5.54 -1.63
C GLY A 116 0.69 4.24 -1.57
N TRP A 117 0.16 3.77 -2.71
CA TRP A 117 -0.56 2.51 -2.80
C TRP A 117 0.34 1.30 -2.57
N VAL A 118 1.52 1.26 -3.18
CA VAL A 118 2.47 0.15 -3.00
C VAL A 118 2.93 0.05 -1.53
N LEU A 119 3.26 1.19 -0.91
CA LEU A 119 3.61 1.24 0.51
C LEU A 119 2.44 0.82 1.40
N GLY A 120 1.23 1.32 1.10
CA GLY A 120 0.01 0.97 1.82
C GLY A 120 -0.27 -0.53 1.77
N TRP A 121 -0.19 -1.16 0.60
CA TRP A 121 -0.35 -2.60 0.47
C TRP A 121 0.78 -3.40 1.12
N GLY A 122 2.02 -2.92 1.03
CA GLY A 122 3.15 -3.53 1.73
C GLY A 122 2.92 -3.60 3.24
N MET A 123 2.45 -2.51 3.86
CA MET A 123 2.09 -2.50 5.27
C MET A 123 0.97 -3.49 5.62
N VAL A 124 -0.05 -3.62 4.77
CA VAL A 124 -1.13 -4.60 4.95
C VAL A 124 -0.62 -6.03 4.79
N ALA A 125 0.25 -6.30 3.82
CA ALA A 125 0.87 -7.61 3.61
C ALA A 125 1.72 -8.03 4.81
N SER A 126 2.44 -7.08 5.43
CA SER A 126 3.21 -7.32 6.65
C SER A 126 2.35 -7.79 7.83
N VAL A 127 1.07 -7.41 7.90
CA VAL A 127 0.15 -7.95 8.92
C VAL A 127 0.01 -9.47 8.79
N GLY A 128 -0.03 -10.00 7.57
CA GLY A 128 -0.04 -11.45 7.35
C GLY A 128 1.24 -12.12 7.87
N VAL A 129 2.40 -11.47 7.68
CA VAL A 129 3.69 -11.93 8.20
C VAL A 129 3.72 -11.90 9.73
N LEU A 130 3.14 -10.88 10.36
CA LEU A 130 2.96 -10.86 11.81
C LEU A 130 2.12 -12.04 12.30
N GLY A 131 1.10 -12.44 11.54
CA GLY A 131 0.33 -13.66 11.82
C GLY A 131 1.18 -14.93 11.82
N LEU A 132 2.09 -15.06 10.84
CA LEU A 132 3.04 -16.16 10.78
C LEU A 132 4.04 -16.12 11.96
N LEU A 133 4.51 -14.93 12.34
CA LEU A 133 5.36 -14.75 13.50
C LEU A 133 4.64 -15.13 14.81
N CYS A 134 3.38 -14.72 14.99
CA CYS A 134 2.55 -15.19 16.11
C CYS A 134 2.52 -16.71 16.16
N ARG A 135 2.25 -17.37 15.03
CA ARG A 135 2.23 -18.83 14.94
C ARG A 135 3.56 -19.45 15.36
N TRP A 136 4.66 -18.87 14.91
CA TRP A 136 6.01 -19.35 15.20
C TRP A 136 6.40 -19.17 16.67
N LEU A 137 5.90 -18.11 17.32
CA LEU A 137 6.05 -17.84 18.76
C LEU A 137 5.15 -18.73 19.64
N GLY A 138 4.41 -19.68 19.05
CA GLY A 138 3.55 -20.60 19.80
C GLY A 138 2.12 -20.10 20.04
N SER A 139 1.72 -18.96 19.45
CA SER A 139 0.33 -18.52 19.50
C SER A 139 -0.58 -19.55 18.80
N PRO A 140 -1.85 -19.65 19.24
CA PRO A 140 -2.80 -20.59 18.66
C PRO A 140 -3.09 -20.23 17.19
N MET A 141 -3.43 -21.26 16.42
CA MET A 141 -3.67 -21.17 14.97
C MET A 141 -4.71 -20.13 14.58
N TRP A 142 -5.76 -19.96 15.38
CA TRP A 142 -6.81 -18.97 15.11
C TRP A 142 -6.27 -17.53 15.15
N ALA A 143 -5.27 -17.22 15.98
CA ALA A 143 -4.69 -15.88 16.05
C ALA A 143 -3.90 -15.56 14.76
N ALA A 144 -3.09 -16.51 14.30
CA ALA A 144 -2.38 -16.41 13.03
C ALA A 144 -3.35 -16.28 11.83
N ALA A 145 -4.42 -17.07 11.85
CA ALA A 145 -5.47 -17.01 10.84
C ALA A 145 -6.20 -15.66 10.82
N LEU A 146 -6.45 -15.03 11.98
CA LEU A 146 -7.06 -13.70 12.05
C LEU A 146 -6.19 -12.62 11.40
N PHE A 147 -4.89 -12.59 11.70
CA PHE A 147 -3.96 -11.64 11.07
C PHE A 147 -3.85 -11.87 9.56
N GLY A 148 -3.75 -13.14 9.16
CA GLY A 148 -3.76 -13.56 7.77
C GLY A 148 -5.00 -13.13 7.00
N ALA A 149 -6.17 -13.50 7.52
CA ALA A 149 -7.46 -13.14 6.95
C ALA A 149 -7.65 -11.62 6.93
N GLY A 150 -7.25 -10.91 8.00
CA GLY A 150 -7.28 -9.46 8.07
C GLY A 150 -6.46 -8.81 6.95
N SER A 151 -5.23 -9.28 6.72
CA SER A 151 -4.38 -8.83 5.61
C SER A 151 -5.05 -9.04 4.25
N ILE A 152 -5.60 -10.23 4.00
CA ILE A 152 -6.28 -10.57 2.74
C ILE A 152 -7.51 -9.70 2.53
N VAL A 153 -8.38 -9.60 3.53
CA VAL A 153 -9.61 -8.79 3.47
C VAL A 153 -9.25 -7.32 3.21
N PHE A 154 -8.24 -6.78 3.90
CA PHE A 154 -7.78 -5.42 3.66
C PHE A 154 -7.19 -5.25 2.25
N LEU A 155 -6.38 -6.17 1.73
CA LEU A 155 -5.87 -6.07 0.35
C LEU A 155 -7.00 -6.14 -0.71
N LEU A 156 -8.04 -6.93 -0.45
CA LEU A 156 -9.21 -7.03 -1.33
C LEU A 156 -10.06 -5.76 -1.30
N TRP A 157 -10.24 -5.17 -0.11
CA TRP A 157 -11.01 -3.96 0.12
C TRP A 157 -10.27 -2.70 -0.32
N PHE A 158 -8.95 -2.65 -0.09
CA PHE A 158 -8.09 -1.50 -0.36
C PHE A 158 -7.66 -1.46 -1.83
N ARG A 159 -8.63 -1.21 -2.71
CA ARG A 159 -8.43 -1.12 -4.17
C ARG A 159 -8.08 0.31 -4.57
N VAL A 160 -7.30 0.45 -5.64
CA VAL A 160 -7.11 1.75 -6.29
C VAL A 160 -8.47 2.22 -6.84
N PRO A 161 -8.95 3.42 -6.48
CA PRO A 161 -10.15 4.00 -7.07
C PRO A 161 -9.78 4.62 -8.42
N ASP A 162 -9.74 3.78 -9.46
CA ASP A 162 -9.23 4.14 -10.79
C ASP A 162 -9.89 5.42 -11.35
N ASP A 163 -11.20 5.58 -11.16
CA ASP A 163 -11.97 6.73 -11.64
C ASP A 163 -11.61 8.02 -10.89
N GLU A 164 -11.42 7.94 -9.56
CA GLU A 164 -11.05 9.08 -8.74
C GLU A 164 -9.63 9.55 -9.07
N VAL A 165 -8.70 8.62 -9.30
CA VAL A 165 -7.33 8.95 -9.73
C VAL A 165 -7.36 9.61 -11.12
N ARG A 166 -8.14 9.07 -12.07
CA ARG A 166 -8.31 9.67 -13.41
C ARG A 166 -8.82 11.12 -13.33
N ILE A 167 -9.87 11.35 -12.54
CA ILE A 167 -10.46 12.69 -12.36
C ILE A 167 -9.45 13.66 -11.74
N ARG A 168 -8.77 13.24 -10.66
CA ARG A 168 -7.80 14.09 -9.96
C ARG A 168 -6.61 14.45 -10.84
N VAL A 169 -6.08 13.50 -11.61
CA VAL A 169 -4.97 13.78 -12.55
C VAL A 169 -5.46 14.72 -13.66
N GLY A 170 -6.64 14.50 -14.23
CA GLY A 170 -7.23 15.38 -15.23
C GLY A 170 -7.34 16.84 -14.77
N ASN A 171 -7.78 17.05 -13.52
CA ASN A 171 -7.94 18.38 -12.94
C ASN A 171 -6.60 19.12 -12.71
N LEU A 172 -5.48 18.41 -12.60
CA LEU A 172 -4.16 19.03 -12.40
C LEU A 172 -3.58 19.66 -13.67
N GLY A 173 -4.12 19.33 -14.84
CA GLY A 173 -3.65 19.86 -16.14
C GLY A 173 -4.31 21.18 -16.55
N GLY A 174 -5.34 21.64 -15.85
CA GLY A 174 -6.13 22.82 -16.25
C GLY A 174 -5.85 24.11 -15.46
N GLY A 175 -4.79 24.14 -14.65
CA GLY A 175 -4.47 25.27 -13.76
C GLY A 175 -3.39 26.22 -14.27
N GLY A 176 -3.33 26.45 -15.59
CA GLY A 176 -2.42 27.39 -16.25
C GLY A 176 -3.19 28.47 -16.99
#